data_AF-M5T858-F1
#
_entry.id   AF-M5T858-F1
#
_cell.length_a   1.000
_cell.length_b   1.000
_cell.length_c   1.000
_cell.angle_alpha   90.00
_cell.angle_beta   90.00
_cell.angle_gamma   90.00
#
_symmetry.space_group_name_H-M   'P 1'
#
loop_
_entity.id
_entity.type
_entity.pdbx_description
1 polymer ?
#
loop_
_entity_poly.entity_id
_entity_poly.type
_entity_poly.pdbx_seq_one_letter_code
_entity_poly.pdbx_strand_id
1 'polypeptide(L)'
;MRSGDASAERFIETAAAFGLRRFFYCHAASAHTAIIRFVKLKIGSGASNPPFASHSPPDEMMTRSLTAFTAGVFAAALTLFLPLELAPSASAQETAAPASSLSRYVPDDALAAAVLSPASWFSNPMVEMFPVEVLRVQMIEGMGIDPFDVSEIKLVISLNPQTMQPEFGAIAQFTDKINFARLREAIDASPDEIPIGDHTAYAIEGPPGTVVSMVNARMLYVGMASYLQGMLDSDNGAGELPMLLRTMTHSSGLTIAVVTEQVRPILSGVAMQNANELAPDLQPLAQIPGLTEAIKVHVDFTDESGNLRIALMGTDEVAAQRIESILIDSIMAARVLAIAEINRNLASTDQSNAMRQATDRYANRMADMITQSLKPKLQADEVAIELESEVGIATTGVLVGLLLPAVQAAREAARRMSGSNNLKQVLLAFHNYHAAYRQLPPSAITDDDGKPLLSWRVALLPFLEEQELYQQFHLDEPWDSEHNLPLSKKLPAVYEAPGVSLPPGMTIVQGVVGDDVGMRPLKKTAFRDFLDGLSNSILVVEVNPDAAVVWSKPEDIEIDLNNPMRNLGNAREGGFHVALADGAIRFVTRSTDPELFKKLLTRAGKEVINDPEW
;
A
#
# COMPACT_ATOMS: atom_id res chain seq x y z
N MET A 1 -41.65 -36.14 17.15
CA MET A 1 -41.72 -35.04 16.16
C MET A 1 -40.33 -34.44 16.12
N ARG A 2 -39.44 -34.66 15.14
CA ARG A 2 -39.61 -34.87 13.68
C ARG A 2 -40.34 -33.72 12.97
N SER A 3 -39.59 -32.67 12.60
CA SER A 3 -39.51 -32.07 11.25
C SER A 3 -38.68 -30.78 11.31
N GLY A 4 -37.59 -30.65 10.53
CA GLY A 4 -36.91 -29.34 10.46
C GLY A 4 -35.43 -29.28 10.05
N ASP A 5 -34.78 -30.33 9.55
CA ASP A 5 -33.38 -30.22 9.07
C ASP A 5 -33.13 -31.02 7.79
N ALA A 6 -33.79 -30.60 6.70
CA ALA A 6 -33.68 -31.22 5.37
C ALA A 6 -32.67 -30.51 4.45
N SER A 7 -32.04 -29.44 4.93
CA SER A 7 -31.02 -28.65 4.23
C SER A 7 -29.61 -29.19 4.50
N ALA A 8 -29.27 -29.49 5.75
CA ALA A 8 -27.95 -30.02 6.10
C ALA A 8 -27.70 -31.42 5.49
N GLU A 9 -28.66 -32.34 5.59
CA GLU A 9 -28.53 -33.68 4.98
C GLU A 9 -28.39 -33.60 3.45
N ARG A 10 -29.14 -32.73 2.77
CA ARG A 10 -29.01 -32.53 1.31
C ARG A 10 -27.63 -32.01 0.88
N PHE A 11 -27.05 -31.10 1.66
CA PHE A 11 -25.70 -30.57 1.38
C PHE A 11 -24.63 -31.67 1.55
N ILE A 12 -24.77 -32.50 2.59
CA ILE A 12 -23.86 -33.62 2.87
C ILE A 12 -24.00 -34.75 1.82
N GLU A 13 -25.21 -35.09 1.38
CA GLU A 13 -25.42 -36.07 0.30
C GLU A 13 -24.87 -35.58 -1.05
N THR A 14 -25.00 -34.29 -1.35
CA THR A 14 -24.44 -33.69 -2.57
C THR A 14 -22.90 -33.68 -2.53
N ALA A 15 -22.30 -33.40 -1.36
CA ALA A 15 -20.85 -33.51 -1.17
C ALA A 15 -20.33 -34.96 -1.25
N ALA A 16 -21.16 -35.95 -0.87
CA ALA A 16 -20.81 -37.36 -0.99
C ALA A 16 -20.74 -37.83 -2.46
N ALA A 17 -21.56 -37.26 -3.34
CA ALA A 17 -21.56 -37.55 -4.79
C ALA A 17 -20.27 -37.10 -5.51
N PHE A 18 -19.54 -36.11 -4.95
CA PHE A 18 -18.31 -35.56 -5.53
C PHE A 18 -17.00 -36.12 -4.92
N GLY A 19 -17.06 -37.18 -4.10
CA GLY A 19 -15.87 -37.95 -3.70
C GLY A 19 -14.88 -37.28 -2.72
N LEU A 20 -15.23 -36.12 -2.16
CA LEU A 20 -14.31 -35.27 -1.38
C LEU A 20 -14.04 -35.72 0.08
N ARG A 21 -14.48 -36.92 0.50
CA ARG A 21 -14.38 -37.42 1.90
C ARG A 21 -12.96 -37.46 2.49
N ARG A 22 -11.90 -37.49 1.66
CA ARG A 22 -10.50 -37.49 2.15
C ARG A 22 -9.94 -36.09 2.45
N PHE A 23 -10.50 -35.01 1.90
CA PHE A 23 -9.89 -33.67 2.01
C PHE A 23 -10.14 -33.03 3.40
N PHE A 24 -11.37 -33.14 3.91
CA PHE A 24 -11.77 -32.58 5.20
C PHE A 24 -11.14 -33.29 6.41
N TYR A 25 -10.92 -34.60 6.35
CA TYR A 25 -10.37 -35.35 7.50
C TYR A 25 -8.88 -35.08 7.78
N CYS A 26 -8.08 -34.73 6.77
CA CYS A 26 -6.66 -34.40 6.98
C CYS A 26 -6.43 -33.02 7.62
N HIS A 27 -7.26 -32.01 7.28
CA HIS A 27 -7.03 -30.64 7.75
C HIS A 27 -7.47 -30.40 9.20
N ALA A 28 -8.52 -31.10 9.66
CA ALA A 28 -8.98 -30.99 11.06
C ALA A 28 -7.93 -31.48 12.08
N ALA A 29 -7.11 -32.49 11.74
CA ALA A 29 -6.08 -33.03 12.64
C ALA A 29 -4.87 -32.08 12.83
N SER A 30 -4.56 -31.27 11.82
CA SER A 30 -3.40 -30.37 11.86
C SER A 30 -3.65 -29.17 12.79
N ALA A 31 -4.84 -28.56 12.72
CA ALA A 31 -5.23 -27.44 13.58
C ALA A 31 -5.22 -27.82 15.09
N HIS A 32 -5.69 -29.03 15.42
CA HIS A 32 -5.71 -29.52 16.80
C HIS A 32 -4.31 -29.71 17.41
N THR A 33 -3.32 -30.06 16.59
CA THR A 33 -1.94 -30.30 17.04
C THR A 33 -1.19 -28.98 17.28
N ALA A 34 -1.46 -27.94 16.48
CA ALA A 34 -0.85 -26.62 16.64
C ALA A 34 -1.27 -25.93 17.95
N ILE A 35 -2.57 -25.96 18.28
CA ILE A 35 -3.14 -25.32 19.47
C ILE A 35 -2.57 -25.94 20.77
N ILE A 36 -2.42 -27.27 20.82
CA ILE A 36 -1.84 -27.97 21.98
C ILE A 36 -0.36 -27.61 22.22
N ARG A 37 0.40 -27.29 21.16
CA ARG A 37 1.80 -26.84 21.28
C ARG A 37 1.92 -25.42 21.83
N PHE A 38 1.03 -24.51 21.43
CA PHE A 38 1.06 -23.12 21.89
C PHE A 38 0.69 -22.99 23.38
N VAL A 39 -0.27 -23.77 23.86
CA VAL A 39 -0.70 -23.77 25.28
C VAL A 39 0.37 -24.37 26.21
N LYS A 40 1.18 -25.34 25.75
CA LYS A 40 2.23 -25.96 26.58
C LYS A 40 3.47 -25.09 26.82
N LEU A 41 3.66 -24.00 26.07
CA LEU A 41 4.83 -23.12 26.20
C LEU A 41 4.69 -22.00 27.25
N LYS A 42 3.50 -21.83 27.87
CA LYS A 42 3.21 -20.72 28.80
C LYS A 42 2.96 -21.14 30.26
N ILE A 43 3.09 -22.43 30.60
CA ILE A 43 2.98 -22.93 31.98
C ILE A 43 4.04 -24.01 32.24
N GLY A 44 5.17 -23.64 32.87
CA GLY A 44 6.13 -24.64 33.36
C GLY A 44 7.56 -24.19 33.59
N SER A 45 7.82 -23.50 34.70
CA SER A 45 8.87 -23.79 35.69
C SER A 45 9.34 -22.52 36.41
N GLY A 46 9.69 -22.67 37.69
CA GLY A 46 10.35 -21.63 38.46
C GLY A 46 11.50 -22.21 39.27
N ALA A 47 12.16 -21.31 40.01
CA ALA A 47 13.23 -21.50 40.98
C ALA A 47 14.69 -21.23 40.53
N SER A 48 15.41 -20.59 41.46
CA SER A 48 16.85 -20.30 41.55
C SER A 48 17.49 -19.25 40.63
N ASN A 49 17.92 -18.18 41.29
CA ASN A 49 18.90 -17.13 40.94
C ASN A 49 20.07 -17.27 41.98
N PRO A 50 21.22 -16.54 41.98
CA PRO A 50 21.75 -15.49 41.07
C PRO A 50 23.29 -15.70 40.84
N PRO A 51 24.20 -14.67 40.79
CA PRO A 51 24.20 -13.35 40.13
C PRO A 51 25.39 -13.14 39.15
N PHE A 52 25.32 -12.17 38.23
CA PHE A 52 26.33 -11.09 38.06
C PHE A 52 25.81 -10.01 37.08
N ALA A 53 26.53 -8.89 36.96
CA ALA A 53 25.95 -7.57 36.69
C ALA A 53 25.90 -7.09 35.22
N SER A 54 24.91 -6.22 34.98
CA SER A 54 24.91 -5.04 34.08
C SER A 54 25.21 -5.23 32.58
N HIS A 55 24.14 -5.27 31.78
CA HIS A 55 23.88 -4.32 30.67
C HIS A 55 22.37 -4.21 30.41
N SER A 56 21.90 -3.06 29.94
CA SER A 56 20.47 -2.75 29.73
C SER A 56 19.87 -3.51 28.53
N PRO A 57 18.59 -3.94 28.58
CA PRO A 57 17.95 -4.66 27.48
C PRO A 57 17.41 -3.73 26.37
N PRO A 58 17.24 -4.24 25.13
CA PRO A 58 16.89 -3.45 23.93
C PRO A 58 15.38 -3.23 23.70
N ASP A 59 14.54 -3.26 24.75
CA ASP A 59 13.07 -3.28 24.60
C ASP A 59 12.42 -1.92 24.21
N GLU A 60 13.14 -0.79 24.34
CA GLU A 60 12.60 0.55 24.03
C GLU A 60 12.36 0.80 22.52
N MET A 61 13.11 0.14 21.62
CA MET A 61 12.95 0.36 20.17
C MET A 61 11.73 -0.36 19.58
N MET A 62 11.38 -1.53 20.12
CA MET A 62 10.28 -2.34 19.58
C MET A 62 8.91 -1.79 19.99
N THR A 63 8.82 -1.18 21.17
CA THR A 63 7.61 -0.48 21.63
C THR A 63 7.38 0.78 20.80
N ARG A 64 8.42 1.59 20.54
CA ARG A 64 8.31 2.82 19.74
C ARG A 64 7.85 2.59 18.30
N SER A 65 8.21 1.48 17.66
CA SER A 65 7.68 1.17 16.30
C SER A 65 6.21 0.74 16.31
N LEU A 66 5.71 0.17 17.42
CA LEU A 66 4.28 -0.09 17.59
C LEU A 66 3.49 1.19 17.86
N THR A 67 4.02 2.11 18.69
CA THR A 67 3.35 3.40 18.97
C THR A 67 3.23 4.24 17.69
N ALA A 68 4.28 4.32 16.88
CA ALA A 68 4.23 4.98 15.57
C ALA A 68 3.21 4.33 14.61
N PHE A 69 3.05 3.00 14.68
CA PHE A 69 2.05 2.28 13.88
C PHE A 69 0.61 2.55 14.36
N THR A 70 0.38 2.79 15.67
CA THR A 70 -0.94 3.16 16.21
C THR A 70 -1.26 4.64 16.08
N ALA A 71 -0.29 5.54 16.25
CA ALA A 71 -0.40 6.95 15.87
C ALA A 71 -0.84 7.07 14.40
N GLY A 72 -0.18 6.26 13.55
CA GLY A 72 -0.51 6.06 12.15
C GLY A 72 -1.93 5.57 11.88
N VAL A 73 -2.67 4.96 12.82
CA VAL A 73 -4.06 4.51 12.59
C VAL A 73 -5.07 5.64 12.76
N PHE A 74 -4.88 6.56 13.72
CA PHE A 74 -5.71 7.77 13.82
C PHE A 74 -5.32 8.82 12.77
N ALA A 75 -4.04 8.91 12.41
CA ALA A 75 -3.61 9.67 11.23
C ALA A 75 -4.10 9.03 9.91
N ALA A 76 -4.20 7.69 9.83
CA ALA A 76 -4.78 6.97 8.69
C ALA A 76 -6.29 7.21 8.55
N ALA A 77 -7.04 7.50 9.63
CA ALA A 77 -8.42 7.97 9.46
C ALA A 77 -8.51 9.27 8.64
N LEU A 78 -7.42 10.05 8.56
CA LEU A 78 -7.29 11.24 7.71
C LEU A 78 -6.54 11.00 6.38
N THR A 79 -5.63 10.02 6.30
CA THR A 79 -4.87 9.70 5.08
C THR A 79 -5.38 8.49 4.27
N LEU A 80 -6.40 7.75 4.74
CA LEU A 80 -7.05 6.67 3.98
C LEU A 80 -8.09 7.17 2.96
N PHE A 81 -8.31 8.48 2.83
CA PHE A 81 -9.34 9.06 1.95
C PHE A 81 -8.82 9.98 0.83
N LEU A 82 -7.53 9.90 0.50
CA LEU A 82 -6.93 10.34 -0.77
C LEU A 82 -5.80 9.34 -1.08
N PRO A 83 -5.82 8.60 -2.20
CA PRO A 83 -6.37 8.98 -3.50
C PRO A 83 -7.77 8.41 -3.83
N LEU A 84 -8.40 9.05 -4.80
CA LEU A 84 -9.71 8.70 -5.34
C LEU A 84 -9.60 7.54 -6.35
N GLU A 85 -9.94 6.31 -5.95
CA GLU A 85 -10.21 5.20 -6.87
C GLU A 85 -11.69 4.75 -6.77
N LEU A 86 -12.32 4.57 -7.93
CA LEU A 86 -13.78 4.47 -8.11
C LEU A 86 -14.30 3.02 -7.98
N ALA A 87 -15.30 2.75 -7.13
CA ALA A 87 -16.24 1.61 -7.28
C ALA A 87 -17.48 1.69 -6.32
N PRO A 88 -18.65 1.06 -6.63
CA PRO A 88 -19.95 1.70 -6.31
C PRO A 88 -21.24 0.84 -6.01
N SER A 89 -22.37 1.43 -5.52
CA SER A 89 -23.74 0.81 -5.45
C SER A 89 -25.01 1.73 -5.32
N ALA A 90 -26.23 1.23 -4.99
CA ALA A 90 -27.57 1.92 -5.01
C ALA A 90 -28.70 1.08 -4.38
N SER A 91 -29.93 1.57 -4.10
CA SER A 91 -30.48 2.92 -3.90
C SER A 91 -31.78 2.80 -3.08
N ALA A 92 -32.21 3.86 -2.39
CA ALA A 92 -33.53 3.88 -1.75
C ALA A 92 -34.09 5.30 -1.56
N GLN A 93 -35.41 5.43 -1.65
CA GLN A 93 -36.13 6.70 -1.81
C GLN A 93 -36.25 7.57 -0.56
N GLU A 94 -36.29 8.88 -0.79
CA GLU A 94 -36.50 9.94 0.19
C GLU A 94 -37.83 9.83 0.95
N THR A 95 -37.79 10.13 2.25
CA THR A 95 -38.83 10.93 2.90
C THR A 95 -38.17 11.96 3.83
N ALA A 96 -38.58 13.22 3.72
CA ALA A 96 -37.89 14.34 4.36
C ALA A 96 -37.99 14.30 5.91
N ALA A 97 -36.85 14.50 6.57
CA ALA A 97 -36.69 14.53 8.03
C ALA A 97 -36.00 15.86 8.46
N PRO A 98 -36.12 16.29 9.73
CA PRO A 98 -35.86 17.68 10.12
C PRO A 98 -34.38 18.07 10.10
N ALA A 99 -34.14 19.39 9.99
CA ALA A 99 -32.84 20.09 9.95
C ALA A 99 -31.62 19.24 10.38
N SER A 100 -30.83 18.82 9.39
CA SER A 100 -29.78 17.80 9.55
C SER A 100 -28.71 18.20 10.57
N SER A 101 -28.28 17.24 11.41
CA SER A 101 -27.04 17.33 12.20
C SER A 101 -25.78 17.50 11.33
N LEU A 102 -25.86 17.15 10.03
CA LEU A 102 -24.78 17.26 9.05
C LEU A 102 -24.19 18.68 8.99
N SER A 103 -25.01 19.73 9.03
CA SER A 103 -24.55 21.13 8.92
C SER A 103 -23.94 21.76 10.19
N ARG A 104 -23.98 21.06 11.34
CA ARG A 104 -23.35 21.54 12.59
C ARG A 104 -21.83 21.35 12.55
N TYR A 105 -21.10 22.32 13.09
CA TYR A 105 -19.63 22.41 13.04
C TYR A 105 -19.04 22.55 11.63
N VAL A 106 -19.84 23.04 10.68
CA VAL A 106 -19.40 23.35 9.31
C VAL A 106 -19.43 24.87 9.16
N PRO A 107 -18.26 25.53 9.07
CA PRO A 107 -18.14 26.96 8.83
C PRO A 107 -18.70 27.42 7.47
N ASP A 108 -18.93 28.73 7.35
CA ASP A 108 -19.49 29.36 6.14
C ASP A 108 -18.50 29.37 4.96
N ASP A 109 -17.20 29.32 5.23
CA ASP A 109 -16.10 29.23 4.26
C ASP A 109 -15.71 27.79 3.90
N ALA A 110 -16.41 26.79 4.45
CA ALA A 110 -16.14 25.39 4.18
C ALA A 110 -16.48 24.99 2.73
N LEU A 111 -15.55 24.28 2.10
CA LEU A 111 -15.63 23.83 0.70
C LEU A 111 -16.07 22.38 0.57
N ALA A 112 -15.61 21.53 1.48
CA ALA A 112 -15.99 20.13 1.53
C ALA A 112 -16.26 19.69 2.96
N ALA A 113 -17.24 18.81 3.14
CA ALA A 113 -17.50 18.12 4.38
C ALA A 113 -17.72 16.63 4.09
N ALA A 114 -17.09 15.77 4.89
CA ALA A 114 -17.34 14.33 4.92
C ALA A 114 -17.84 13.96 6.32
N VAL A 115 -19.05 13.44 6.41
CA VAL A 115 -19.67 12.93 7.64
C VAL A 115 -19.77 11.42 7.54
N LEU A 116 -19.18 10.72 8.52
CA LEU A 116 -19.20 9.28 8.65
C LEU A 116 -19.92 8.91 9.96
N SER A 117 -20.76 7.88 9.93
CA SER A 117 -21.44 7.31 11.10
C SER A 117 -20.94 5.88 11.40
N PRO A 118 -19.78 5.67 12.06
CA PRO A 118 -19.17 4.34 12.20
C PRO A 118 -20.06 3.31 12.90
N ALA A 119 -20.95 3.76 13.79
CA ALA A 119 -21.90 2.90 14.48
C ALA A 119 -22.80 2.08 13.53
N SER A 120 -23.12 2.57 12.33
CA SER A 120 -23.92 1.81 11.36
C SER A 120 -23.12 0.68 10.68
N TRP A 121 -21.81 0.84 10.53
CA TRP A 121 -20.93 -0.19 9.94
C TRP A 121 -20.93 -1.45 10.81
N PHE A 122 -20.79 -1.30 12.12
CA PHE A 122 -20.78 -2.43 13.06
C PHE A 122 -22.12 -3.16 13.19
N SER A 123 -23.21 -2.58 12.69
CA SER A 123 -24.51 -3.26 12.58
C SER A 123 -24.71 -4.04 11.28
N ASN A 124 -23.79 -3.93 10.31
CA ASN A 124 -23.85 -4.68 9.05
C ASN A 124 -23.36 -6.12 9.26
N PRO A 125 -24.14 -7.16 8.86
CA PRO A 125 -23.72 -8.57 8.99
C PRO A 125 -22.39 -8.89 8.30
N MET A 126 -21.98 -8.13 7.28
CA MET A 126 -20.69 -8.33 6.63
C MET A 126 -19.50 -7.88 7.46
N VAL A 127 -19.70 -6.96 8.40
CA VAL A 127 -18.64 -6.51 9.33
C VAL A 127 -18.33 -7.57 10.38
N GLU A 128 -19.27 -8.49 10.69
CA GLU A 128 -19.02 -9.66 11.54
C GLU A 128 -17.99 -10.65 10.95
N MET A 129 -17.73 -10.61 9.64
CA MET A 129 -16.69 -11.44 9.01
C MET A 129 -15.26 -10.89 9.21
N PHE A 130 -15.13 -9.64 9.65
CA PHE A 130 -13.84 -9.04 9.98
C PHE A 130 -13.52 -9.31 11.46
N PRO A 131 -12.22 -9.37 11.85
CA PRO A 131 -11.83 -9.59 13.25
C PRO A 131 -12.02 -8.33 14.10
N VAL A 132 -13.26 -7.86 14.23
CA VAL A 132 -13.62 -6.59 14.87
C VAL A 132 -13.32 -6.58 16.37
N GLU A 133 -13.33 -7.73 17.04
CA GLU A 133 -12.90 -7.85 18.43
C GLU A 133 -11.39 -7.64 18.57
N VAL A 134 -10.59 -8.06 17.59
CA VAL A 134 -9.14 -7.83 17.57
C VAL A 134 -8.86 -6.35 17.32
N LEU A 135 -9.55 -5.73 16.35
CA LEU A 135 -9.48 -4.29 16.11
C LEU A 135 -9.87 -3.49 17.37
N ARG A 136 -10.97 -3.87 18.02
CA ARG A 136 -11.45 -3.25 19.26
C ARG A 136 -10.42 -3.32 20.38
N VAL A 137 -9.87 -4.51 20.66
CA VAL A 137 -8.82 -4.67 21.67
C VAL A 137 -7.59 -3.85 21.30
N GLN A 138 -7.16 -3.87 20.04
CA GLN A 138 -5.99 -3.10 19.57
C GLN A 138 -6.20 -1.58 19.69
N MET A 139 -7.39 -1.05 19.45
CA MET A 139 -7.67 0.39 19.60
C MET A 139 -7.84 0.81 21.08
N ILE A 140 -8.41 -0.05 21.93
CA ILE A 140 -8.51 0.21 23.37
C ILE A 140 -7.12 0.14 24.03
N GLU A 141 -6.31 -0.88 23.71
CA GLU A 141 -4.96 -1.03 24.25
C GLU A 141 -3.98 -0.04 23.62
N GLY A 142 -4.07 0.21 22.32
CA GLY A 142 -3.21 1.18 21.63
C GLY A 142 -3.53 2.62 22.03
N MET A 143 -4.78 3.04 21.87
CA MET A 143 -5.17 4.46 21.87
C MET A 143 -6.17 4.85 22.97
N GLY A 144 -6.69 3.88 23.73
CA GLY A 144 -7.73 4.16 24.75
C GLY A 144 -9.08 4.54 24.17
N ILE A 145 -9.35 4.13 22.93
CA ILE A 145 -10.59 4.39 22.20
C ILE A 145 -11.24 3.05 21.84
N ASP A 146 -12.52 2.92 22.16
CA ASP A 146 -13.35 1.85 21.61
C ASP A 146 -13.95 2.30 20.27
N PRO A 147 -13.68 1.63 19.14
CA PRO A 147 -14.25 2.01 17.85
C PRO A 147 -15.78 1.91 17.80
N PHE A 148 -16.39 1.09 18.68
CA PHE A 148 -17.85 0.99 18.79
C PHE A 148 -18.49 2.19 19.50
N ASP A 149 -17.68 2.99 20.23
CA ASP A 149 -18.16 4.20 20.89
C ASP A 149 -18.13 5.43 19.96
N VAL A 150 -17.62 5.32 18.73
CA VAL A 150 -17.59 6.45 17.78
C VAL A 150 -18.93 6.59 17.08
N SER A 151 -19.70 7.63 17.43
CA SER A 151 -21.03 7.85 16.87
C SER A 151 -20.99 8.60 15.53
N GLU A 152 -20.13 9.61 15.40
CA GLU A 152 -19.98 10.44 14.20
C GLU A 152 -18.52 10.87 14.07
N ILE A 153 -17.97 10.83 12.85
CA ILE A 153 -16.73 11.52 12.47
C ILE A 153 -17.09 12.53 11.38
N LYS A 154 -16.72 13.79 11.57
CA LYS A 154 -16.98 14.87 10.62
C LYS A 154 -15.68 15.56 10.26
N LEU A 155 -15.23 15.39 9.02
CA LEU A 155 -14.12 16.15 8.43
C LEU A 155 -14.68 17.33 7.66
N VAL A 156 -14.09 18.51 7.83
CA VAL A 156 -14.39 19.72 7.06
C VAL A 156 -13.09 20.29 6.49
N ILE A 157 -13.13 20.74 5.24
CA ILE A 157 -12.01 21.33 4.50
C ILE A 157 -12.44 22.70 3.96
N SER A 158 -11.60 23.71 4.13
CA SER A 158 -11.76 25.05 3.54
C SER A 158 -10.46 25.49 2.84
N LEU A 159 -10.48 26.66 2.21
CA LEU A 159 -9.27 27.34 1.75
C LEU A 159 -9.14 28.66 2.51
N ASN A 160 -7.97 28.91 3.09
CA ASN A 160 -7.70 30.20 3.73
C ASN A 160 -7.78 31.32 2.67
N PRO A 161 -8.66 32.33 2.85
CA PRO A 161 -8.94 33.33 1.81
C PRO A 161 -7.78 34.31 1.54
N GLN A 162 -6.73 34.30 2.35
CA GLN A 162 -5.54 35.14 2.15
C GLN A 162 -4.35 34.37 1.57
N THR A 163 -4.13 33.12 2.02
CA THR A 163 -2.97 32.32 1.61
C THR A 163 -3.28 31.31 0.51
N MET A 164 -4.56 31.04 0.23
CA MET A 164 -5.04 29.96 -0.64
C MET A 164 -4.51 28.57 -0.22
N GLN A 165 -4.11 28.41 1.03
CA GLN A 165 -3.70 27.11 1.58
C GLN A 165 -4.92 26.35 2.12
N PRO A 166 -4.95 25.00 1.99
CA PRO A 166 -6.04 24.20 2.53
C PRO A 166 -6.00 24.22 4.05
N GLU A 167 -7.11 24.58 4.68
CA GLU A 167 -7.35 24.39 6.10
C GLU A 167 -8.30 23.21 6.29
N PHE A 168 -8.17 22.50 7.40
CA PHE A 168 -9.05 21.38 7.72
C PHE A 168 -9.25 21.23 9.22
N GLY A 169 -10.38 20.63 9.58
CA GLY A 169 -10.63 20.14 10.93
C GLY A 169 -11.58 18.97 10.93
N ALA A 170 -11.31 18.01 11.81
CA ALA A 170 -12.10 16.83 12.03
C ALA A 170 -12.63 16.81 13.47
N ILE A 171 -13.91 16.49 13.64
CA ILE A 171 -14.54 16.26 14.94
C ILE A 171 -14.98 14.80 15.00
N ALA A 172 -14.52 14.07 16.00
CA ALA A 172 -15.02 12.75 16.36
C ALA A 172 -15.90 12.87 17.62
N GLN A 173 -17.15 12.44 17.51
CA GLN A 173 -18.13 12.37 18.59
C GLN A 173 -18.21 10.95 19.13
N PHE A 174 -18.26 10.83 20.46
CA PHE A 174 -18.26 9.55 21.16
C PHE A 174 -19.51 9.36 22.03
N THR A 175 -20.01 8.12 22.11
CA THR A 175 -21.13 7.72 22.97
C THR A 175 -20.72 7.73 24.45
N ASP A 176 -19.46 7.36 24.75
CA ASP A 176 -18.87 7.44 26.09
C ASP A 176 -17.54 8.22 26.15
N LYS A 177 -16.98 8.36 27.35
CA LYS A 177 -15.79 9.19 27.61
C LYS A 177 -14.51 8.48 27.17
N ILE A 178 -13.67 9.18 26.41
CA ILE A 178 -12.37 8.64 25.97
C ILE A 178 -11.24 8.91 26.98
N ASN A 179 -10.24 8.02 27.02
CA ASN A 179 -9.04 8.25 27.81
C ASN A 179 -8.05 9.14 27.03
N PHE A 180 -8.29 10.45 27.07
CA PHE A 180 -7.48 11.42 26.33
C PHE A 180 -5.99 11.43 26.70
N ALA A 181 -5.62 11.05 27.93
CA ALA A 181 -4.21 10.94 28.31
C ALA A 181 -3.50 9.80 27.54
N ARG A 182 -4.16 8.63 27.45
CA ARG A 182 -3.66 7.49 26.65
C ARG A 182 -3.66 7.80 25.16
N LEU A 183 -4.68 8.51 24.66
CA LEU A 183 -4.72 8.93 23.27
C LEU A 183 -3.53 9.83 22.91
N ARG A 184 -3.23 10.85 23.72
CA ARG A 184 -2.09 11.76 23.51
C ARG A 184 -0.76 11.02 23.49
N GLU A 185 -0.55 10.08 24.40
CA GLU A 185 0.64 9.21 24.42
C GLU A 185 0.72 8.33 23.16
N ALA A 186 -0.41 7.78 22.70
CA ALA A 186 -0.47 6.90 21.55
C ALA A 186 -0.25 7.60 20.19
N ILE A 187 -0.48 8.91 20.11
CA ILE A 187 -0.28 9.74 18.90
C ILE A 187 0.94 10.67 19.00
N ASP A 188 1.81 10.46 20.01
CA ASP A 188 3.01 11.27 20.31
C ASP A 188 2.73 12.78 20.33
N ALA A 189 1.60 13.17 20.94
CA ALA A 189 1.22 14.57 21.06
C ALA A 189 2.20 15.34 21.95
N SER A 190 2.61 16.52 21.51
CA SER A 190 3.50 17.40 22.25
C SER A 190 3.01 17.63 23.68
N PRO A 191 3.89 17.65 24.69
CA PRO A 191 3.52 17.99 26.05
C PRO A 191 3.14 19.47 26.23
N ASP A 192 3.47 20.34 25.26
CA ASP A 192 3.22 21.78 25.33
C ASP A 192 1.74 22.10 25.10
N GLU A 193 1.13 22.79 26.07
CA GLU A 193 -0.27 23.22 26.02
C GLU A 193 -0.44 24.48 25.15
N ILE A 194 -1.30 24.38 24.14
CA ILE A 194 -1.68 25.47 23.23
C ILE A 194 -3.11 25.91 23.59
N PRO A 195 -3.31 27.10 24.19
CA PRO A 195 -4.65 27.60 24.48
C PRO A 195 -5.34 28.12 23.21
N ILE A 196 -6.53 27.61 22.91
CA ILE A 196 -7.36 28.00 21.77
C ILE A 196 -8.79 28.24 22.28
N GLY A 197 -9.18 29.50 22.41
CA GLY A 197 -10.44 29.86 23.05
C GLY A 197 -10.49 29.37 24.50
N ASP A 198 -11.57 28.67 24.86
CA ASP A 198 -11.74 28.01 26.17
C ASP A 198 -11.16 26.57 26.21
N HIS A 199 -10.44 26.14 25.16
CA HIS A 199 -9.95 24.76 25.01
C HIS A 199 -8.41 24.68 25.06
N THR A 200 -7.90 23.61 25.67
CA THR A 200 -6.47 23.26 25.59
C THR A 200 -6.24 22.28 24.45
N ALA A 201 -5.35 22.64 23.53
CA ALA A 201 -4.91 21.81 22.42
C ALA A 201 -3.43 21.42 22.56
N TYR A 202 -3.02 20.39 21.84
CA TYR A 202 -1.66 19.85 21.85
C TYR A 202 -1.22 19.63 20.40
N ALA A 203 -0.01 20.03 20.04
CA ALA A 203 0.52 19.80 18.69
C ALA A 203 0.73 18.30 18.44
N ILE A 204 0.46 17.85 17.21
CA ILE A 204 0.70 16.47 16.76
C ILE A 204 1.46 16.48 15.43
N GLU A 205 2.06 15.35 15.05
CA GLU A 205 2.68 15.19 13.74
C GLU A 205 1.63 15.30 12.62
N GLY A 206 1.92 16.12 11.60
CA GLY A 206 1.00 16.42 10.50
C GLY A 206 1.37 17.71 9.79
N PRO A 207 0.47 18.27 8.96
CA PRO A 207 0.63 19.60 8.36
C PRO A 207 0.92 20.68 9.43
N PRO A 208 1.71 21.73 9.12
CA PRO A 208 2.06 22.76 10.09
C PRO A 208 0.84 23.38 10.77
N GLY A 209 0.84 23.40 12.11
CA GLY A 209 -0.29 23.90 12.91
C GLY A 209 -1.38 22.88 13.23
N THR A 210 -1.20 21.59 12.88
CA THR A 210 -2.13 20.52 13.29
C THR A 210 -2.06 20.28 14.79
N VAL A 211 -3.23 20.24 15.44
CA VAL A 211 -3.40 20.01 16.87
C VAL A 211 -4.51 18.99 17.14
N VAL A 212 -4.43 18.37 18.31
CA VAL A 212 -5.50 17.59 18.92
C VAL A 212 -6.06 18.33 20.13
N SER A 213 -7.39 18.33 20.33
CA SER A 213 -8.03 18.95 21.49
C SER A 213 -9.28 18.20 21.94
N MET A 214 -9.55 18.18 23.24
CA MET A 214 -10.86 17.75 23.77
C MET A 214 -11.77 18.95 23.91
N VAL A 215 -12.75 19.06 23.01
CA VAL A 215 -13.80 20.09 23.07
C VAL A 215 -14.67 19.88 24.31
N ASN A 216 -14.99 18.62 24.61
CA ASN A 216 -15.63 18.19 25.85
C ASN A 216 -15.30 16.71 26.11
N ALA A 217 -15.81 16.10 27.18
CA ALA A 217 -15.47 14.73 27.56
C ALA A 217 -15.81 13.62 26.53
N ARG A 218 -16.54 13.95 25.45
CA ARG A 218 -17.03 13.04 24.39
C ARG A 218 -16.83 13.58 22.98
N MET A 219 -15.98 14.60 22.81
CA MET A 219 -15.78 15.26 21.52
C MET A 219 -14.30 15.60 21.35
N LEU A 220 -13.65 14.89 20.43
CA LEU A 220 -12.28 15.10 20.04
C LEU A 220 -12.25 15.95 18.77
N TYR A 221 -11.38 16.95 18.75
CA TYR A 221 -10.99 17.68 17.56
C TYR A 221 -9.58 17.28 17.12
N VAL A 222 -9.37 17.13 15.81
CA VAL A 222 -8.07 16.96 15.16
C VAL A 222 -8.04 17.87 13.92
N GLY A 223 -7.14 18.83 13.84
CA GLY A 223 -7.14 19.80 12.74
C GLY A 223 -6.21 20.98 12.95
N MET A 224 -6.28 21.98 12.08
CA MET A 224 -5.48 23.19 12.22
C MET A 224 -5.94 24.05 13.40
N ALA A 225 -4.99 24.49 14.23
CA ALA A 225 -5.28 25.31 15.42
C ALA A 225 -6.10 26.59 15.11
N SER A 226 -5.90 27.20 13.94
CA SER A 226 -6.66 28.36 13.46
C SER A 226 -8.14 28.05 13.19
N TYR A 227 -8.46 26.82 12.81
CA TYR A 227 -9.78 26.42 12.30
C TYR A 227 -10.70 25.84 13.39
N LEU A 228 -10.14 25.40 14.53
CA LEU A 228 -10.89 24.87 15.67
C LEU A 228 -12.02 25.79 16.12
N GLN A 229 -11.72 27.05 16.44
CA GLN A 229 -12.73 27.98 16.97
C GLN A 229 -13.85 28.24 15.96
N GLY A 230 -13.50 28.42 14.67
CA GLY A 230 -14.47 28.61 13.59
C GLY A 230 -15.44 27.44 13.46
N MET A 231 -14.95 26.19 13.55
CA MET A 231 -15.81 25.01 13.58
C MET A 231 -16.71 24.97 14.82
N LEU A 232 -16.20 25.32 16.00
CA LEU A 232 -17.01 25.27 17.23
C LEU A 232 -18.11 26.34 17.31
N ASP A 233 -17.84 27.54 16.80
CA ASP A 233 -18.82 28.63 16.77
C ASP A 233 -19.92 28.40 15.71
N SER A 234 -19.71 27.48 14.77
CA SER A 234 -20.60 27.20 13.64
C SER A 234 -21.73 26.22 13.95
N ASP A 235 -22.74 26.64 14.72
CA ASP A 235 -24.01 25.90 14.86
C ASP A 235 -25.01 26.27 13.76
N ASN A 236 -24.92 25.57 12.63
CA ASN A 236 -25.71 25.77 11.40
C ASN A 236 -25.36 27.09 10.68
N GLY A 237 -24.19 27.11 10.04
CA GLY A 237 -23.72 28.22 9.19
C GLY A 237 -24.67 28.56 8.03
N ALA A 238 -24.57 29.78 7.50
CA ALA A 238 -25.34 30.29 6.37
C ALA A 238 -24.63 30.14 5.01
N GLY A 239 -23.37 29.66 4.98
CA GLY A 239 -22.61 29.40 3.77
C GLY A 239 -23.21 28.31 2.88
N GLU A 240 -22.71 28.22 1.63
CA GLU A 240 -23.25 27.31 0.61
C GLU A 240 -23.24 25.85 1.06
N LEU A 241 -22.10 25.36 1.59
CA LEU A 241 -21.97 23.98 2.05
C LEU A 241 -22.84 23.66 3.28
N PRO A 242 -22.85 24.47 4.37
CA PRO A 242 -23.83 24.32 5.43
C PRO A 242 -25.29 24.27 4.95
N MET A 243 -25.67 25.12 3.99
CA MET A 243 -27.02 25.13 3.42
C MET A 243 -27.31 23.87 2.59
N LEU A 244 -26.34 23.43 1.76
CA LEU A 244 -26.42 22.19 0.98
C LEU A 244 -26.63 20.97 1.89
N LEU A 245 -25.84 20.84 2.96
CA LEU A 245 -25.93 19.74 3.92
C LEU A 245 -27.30 19.65 4.59
N ARG A 246 -28.00 20.77 4.81
CA ARG A 246 -29.38 20.79 5.34
C ARG A 246 -30.42 20.20 4.39
N THR A 247 -30.14 20.19 3.08
CA THR A 247 -31.02 19.53 2.08
C THR A 247 -30.79 18.02 2.03
N MET A 248 -29.67 17.54 2.56
CA MET A 248 -29.30 16.13 2.54
C MET A 248 -29.92 15.39 3.73
N THR A 249 -30.43 14.20 3.48
CA THR A 249 -30.88 13.29 4.53
C THR A 249 -29.69 12.76 5.32
N HIS A 250 -29.84 12.67 6.64
CA HIS A 250 -28.88 11.96 7.49
C HIS A 250 -29.08 10.45 7.34
N SER A 251 -28.48 9.87 6.32
CA SER A 251 -28.43 8.42 6.08
C SER A 251 -27.21 7.77 6.75
N SER A 252 -27.39 6.51 7.14
CA SER A 252 -26.52 5.77 8.05
C SER A 252 -25.23 5.27 7.37
N GLY A 253 -24.29 6.17 7.08
CA GLY A 253 -23.07 5.78 6.39
C GLY A 253 -22.05 6.90 6.22
N LEU A 254 -21.53 7.04 5.00
CA LEU A 254 -20.61 8.11 4.59
C LEU A 254 -21.36 9.09 3.69
N THR A 255 -21.33 10.37 4.02
CA THR A 255 -21.90 11.45 3.22
C THR A 255 -20.82 12.50 2.99
N ILE A 256 -20.45 12.72 1.73
CA ILE A 256 -19.51 13.76 1.31
C ILE A 256 -20.29 14.80 0.51
N ALA A 257 -20.10 16.07 0.82
CA ALA A 257 -20.59 17.18 0.04
C ALA A 257 -19.42 18.13 -0.27
N VAL A 258 -19.35 18.62 -1.51
CA VAL A 258 -18.33 19.57 -1.97
C VAL A 258 -19.02 20.68 -2.74
N VAL A 259 -18.88 21.92 -2.30
CA VAL A 259 -19.25 23.10 -3.10
C VAL A 259 -18.06 23.51 -3.96
N THR A 260 -18.31 23.72 -5.24
CA THR A 260 -17.21 23.87 -6.20
C THR A 260 -16.81 25.31 -6.44
N GLU A 261 -17.59 26.33 -6.05
CA GLU A 261 -17.44 27.71 -6.53
C GLU A 261 -15.98 28.21 -6.51
N GLN A 262 -15.33 28.17 -5.35
CA GLN A 262 -13.95 28.66 -5.17
C GLN A 262 -12.89 27.79 -5.85
N VAL A 263 -13.14 26.48 -6.00
CA VAL A 263 -12.19 25.51 -6.58
C VAL A 263 -12.44 25.20 -8.06
N ARG A 264 -13.58 25.62 -8.62
CA ARG A 264 -14.00 25.37 -10.00
C ARG A 264 -12.96 25.77 -11.04
N PRO A 265 -12.25 26.92 -10.93
CA PRO A 265 -11.21 27.28 -11.89
C PRO A 265 -10.02 26.29 -11.86
N ILE A 266 -9.66 25.78 -10.68
CA ILE A 266 -8.57 24.82 -10.49
C ILE A 266 -8.99 23.46 -11.07
N LEU A 267 -10.18 22.97 -10.69
CA LEU A 267 -10.72 21.69 -11.18
C LEU A 267 -10.90 21.69 -12.70
N SER A 268 -11.44 22.77 -13.26
CA SER A 268 -11.59 22.93 -14.72
C SER A 268 -10.23 23.03 -15.42
N GLY A 269 -9.26 23.75 -14.85
CA GLY A 269 -7.91 23.86 -15.40
C GLY A 269 -7.20 22.51 -15.50
N VAL A 270 -7.20 21.74 -14.40
CA VAL A 270 -6.63 20.38 -14.34
C VAL A 270 -7.35 19.44 -15.31
N ALA A 271 -8.69 19.46 -15.34
CA ALA A 271 -9.46 18.61 -16.23
C ALA A 271 -9.21 18.94 -17.71
N MET A 272 -9.14 20.23 -18.08
CA MET A 272 -8.83 20.67 -19.44
C MET A 272 -7.39 20.35 -19.86
N GLN A 273 -6.43 20.40 -18.94
CA GLN A 273 -5.04 20.01 -19.21
C GLN A 273 -4.97 18.51 -19.57
N ASN A 274 -5.63 17.67 -18.76
CA ASN A 274 -5.62 16.21 -18.93
C ASN A 274 -6.56 15.72 -20.05
N ALA A 275 -7.46 16.57 -20.55
CA ALA A 275 -8.39 16.24 -21.64
C ALA A 275 -7.67 15.69 -22.89
N ASN A 276 -6.46 16.17 -23.19
CA ASN A 276 -5.68 15.72 -24.35
C ASN A 276 -5.14 14.28 -24.22
N GLU A 277 -5.08 13.73 -23.01
CA GLU A 277 -4.69 12.34 -22.75
C GLU A 277 -5.85 11.37 -22.94
N LEU A 278 -7.10 11.88 -22.88
CA LEU A 278 -8.30 11.11 -23.14
C LEU A 278 -8.52 10.91 -24.65
N ALA A 279 -9.13 9.77 -24.99
CA ALA A 279 -9.63 9.52 -26.35
C ALA A 279 -10.59 10.65 -26.79
N PRO A 280 -10.64 11.02 -28.09
CA PRO A 280 -11.42 12.17 -28.58
C PRO A 280 -12.87 12.22 -28.08
N ASP A 281 -13.54 11.08 -28.04
CA ASP A 281 -14.94 10.95 -27.61
C ASP A 281 -15.14 11.11 -26.08
N LEU A 282 -14.07 11.02 -25.29
CA LEU A 282 -14.07 11.18 -23.83
C LEU A 282 -13.60 12.57 -23.36
N GLN A 283 -12.99 13.38 -24.25
CA GLN A 283 -12.56 14.74 -23.92
C GLN A 283 -13.67 15.66 -23.37
N PRO A 284 -14.96 15.52 -23.76
CA PRO A 284 -16.05 16.31 -23.17
C PRO A 284 -16.19 16.18 -21.65
N LEU A 285 -15.71 15.10 -21.02
CA LEU A 285 -15.69 14.95 -19.55
C LEU A 285 -14.99 16.13 -18.85
N ALA A 286 -13.99 16.73 -19.48
CA ALA A 286 -13.27 17.88 -18.93
C ALA A 286 -14.12 19.15 -18.76
N GLN A 287 -15.31 19.20 -19.37
CA GLN A 287 -16.26 20.31 -19.21
C GLN A 287 -17.07 20.19 -17.91
N ILE A 288 -17.21 18.98 -17.33
CA ILE A 288 -18.10 18.73 -16.18
C ILE A 288 -17.78 19.65 -15.00
N PRO A 289 -16.52 19.82 -14.53
CA PRO A 289 -16.24 20.67 -13.37
C PRO A 289 -16.71 22.13 -13.56
N GLY A 290 -16.67 22.65 -14.79
CA GLY A 290 -17.12 24.00 -15.11
C GLY A 290 -18.65 24.18 -15.11
N LEU A 291 -19.41 23.08 -15.19
CA LEU A 291 -20.86 23.03 -15.19
C LEU A 291 -21.44 22.66 -13.81
N THR A 292 -20.63 22.07 -12.94
CA THR A 292 -21.04 21.63 -11.60
C THR A 292 -21.05 22.79 -10.60
N GLU A 293 -22.10 22.88 -9.81
CA GLU A 293 -22.22 23.72 -8.61
C GLU A 293 -21.70 22.99 -7.38
N ALA A 294 -22.24 21.80 -7.12
CA ALA A 294 -21.87 20.96 -6.00
C ALA A 294 -21.81 19.48 -6.35
N ILE A 295 -21.00 18.73 -5.62
CA ILE A 295 -20.87 17.28 -5.71
C ILE A 295 -21.38 16.69 -4.40
N LYS A 296 -22.31 15.74 -4.50
CA LYS A 296 -22.78 14.91 -3.38
C LYS A 296 -22.33 13.48 -3.61
N VAL A 297 -21.78 12.85 -2.58
CA VAL A 297 -21.51 11.40 -2.57
C VAL A 297 -22.13 10.84 -1.30
N HIS A 298 -22.93 9.79 -1.43
CA HIS A 298 -23.46 9.08 -0.29
C HIS A 298 -23.24 7.58 -0.43
N VAL A 299 -22.72 6.95 0.63
CA VAL A 299 -22.61 5.49 0.76
C VAL A 299 -23.44 5.05 1.96
N ASP A 300 -24.49 4.28 1.71
CA ASP A 300 -25.25 3.61 2.78
C ASP A 300 -24.57 2.28 3.14
N PHE A 301 -24.30 2.05 4.42
CA PHE A 301 -23.67 0.82 4.92
C PHE A 301 -24.63 -0.04 5.76
N THR A 302 -25.93 0.28 5.80
CA THR A 302 -26.91 -0.50 6.58
C THR A 302 -27.50 -1.69 5.82
N ASP A 303 -27.44 -1.68 4.49
CA ASP A 303 -27.85 -2.80 3.64
C ASP A 303 -26.63 -3.65 3.20
N GLU A 304 -26.86 -4.91 2.84
CA GLU A 304 -25.82 -5.85 2.35
C GLU A 304 -25.16 -5.38 1.03
N SER A 305 -25.81 -4.43 0.35
CA SER A 305 -25.49 -3.86 -0.96
C SER A 305 -24.56 -2.63 -0.94
N GLY A 306 -24.41 -1.91 0.18
CA GLY A 306 -23.33 -0.91 0.40
C GLY A 306 -23.38 0.39 -0.43
N ASN A 307 -24.56 0.98 -0.61
CA ASN A 307 -24.99 1.79 -1.76
C ASN A 307 -24.35 3.18 -1.98
N LEU A 308 -23.46 3.33 -2.99
CA LEU A 308 -22.86 4.61 -3.48
C LEU A 308 -23.72 5.42 -4.50
N ARG A 309 -24.51 6.39 -4.04
CA ARG A 309 -25.01 7.47 -4.91
C ARG A 309 -23.94 8.54 -5.12
N ILE A 310 -23.56 8.81 -6.37
CA ILE A 310 -22.80 10.01 -6.76
C ILE A 310 -23.78 10.95 -7.46
N ALA A 311 -23.85 12.21 -7.05
CA ALA A 311 -24.67 13.22 -7.72
C ALA A 311 -23.91 14.52 -7.97
N LEU A 312 -24.10 15.08 -9.16
CA LEU A 312 -23.54 16.34 -9.61
C LEU A 312 -24.70 17.33 -9.77
N MET A 313 -24.73 18.38 -8.96
CA MET A 313 -25.64 19.50 -9.17
C MET A 313 -25.04 20.39 -10.26
N GLY A 314 -25.80 20.68 -11.32
CA GLY A 314 -25.45 21.68 -12.31
C GLY A 314 -25.71 23.08 -11.76
N THR A 315 -24.96 24.09 -12.23
CA THR A 315 -25.18 25.51 -11.90
C THR A 315 -26.53 26.07 -12.35
N ASP A 316 -27.21 25.34 -13.23
CA ASP A 316 -28.62 25.48 -13.58
C ASP A 316 -29.12 24.17 -14.22
N GLU A 317 -30.42 24.11 -14.53
CA GLU A 317 -31.06 22.95 -15.19
C GLU A 317 -30.43 22.64 -16.57
N VAL A 318 -29.90 23.63 -17.28
CA VAL A 318 -29.27 23.46 -18.60
C VAL A 318 -27.86 22.87 -18.45
N ALA A 319 -27.12 23.29 -17.43
CA ALA A 319 -25.84 22.71 -17.04
C ALA A 319 -26.02 21.26 -16.60
N ALA A 320 -27.08 20.94 -15.84
CA ALA A 320 -27.42 19.58 -15.45
C ALA A 320 -27.74 18.69 -16.67
N GLN A 321 -28.62 19.14 -17.58
CA GLN A 321 -28.89 18.45 -18.85
C GLN A 321 -27.61 18.22 -19.68
N ARG A 322 -26.68 19.19 -19.66
CA ARG A 322 -25.39 19.07 -20.36
C ARG A 322 -24.46 18.06 -19.70
N ILE A 323 -24.41 18.00 -18.37
CA ILE A 323 -23.66 16.98 -17.61
C ILE A 323 -24.22 15.59 -17.92
N GLU A 324 -25.55 15.40 -17.93
CA GLU A 324 -26.18 14.12 -18.28
C GLU A 324 -25.79 13.66 -19.69
N SER A 325 -25.89 14.54 -20.69
CA SER A 325 -25.48 14.24 -22.07
C SER A 325 -24.01 13.81 -22.15
N ILE A 326 -23.11 14.56 -21.52
CA ILE A 326 -21.66 14.25 -21.51
C ILE A 326 -21.43 12.88 -20.87
N LEU A 327 -22.09 12.55 -19.76
CA LEU A 327 -21.94 11.26 -19.08
C LEU A 327 -22.46 10.10 -19.95
N ILE A 328 -23.66 10.23 -20.55
CA ILE A 328 -24.23 9.21 -21.44
C ILE A 328 -23.31 8.94 -22.63
N ASP A 329 -22.87 10.00 -23.33
CA ASP A 329 -22.01 9.89 -24.50
C ASP A 329 -20.65 9.25 -24.13
N SER A 330 -20.08 9.66 -22.99
CA SER A 330 -18.79 9.14 -22.51
C SER A 330 -18.86 7.67 -22.08
N ILE A 331 -19.95 7.24 -21.41
CA ILE A 331 -20.16 5.83 -21.06
C ILE A 331 -20.27 4.98 -22.32
N MET A 332 -20.99 5.45 -23.34
CA MET A 332 -21.13 4.75 -24.62
C MET A 332 -19.81 4.70 -25.41
N ALA A 333 -19.01 5.77 -25.40
CA ALA A 333 -17.67 5.78 -25.97
C ALA A 333 -16.73 4.81 -25.24
N ALA A 334 -16.71 4.83 -23.90
CA ALA A 334 -15.93 3.91 -23.08
C ALA A 334 -16.30 2.43 -23.33
N ARG A 335 -17.59 2.12 -23.49
CA ARG A 335 -18.09 0.79 -23.88
C ARG A 335 -17.48 0.32 -25.20
N VAL A 336 -17.44 1.18 -26.21
CA VAL A 336 -16.85 0.87 -27.53
C VAL A 336 -15.34 0.65 -27.44
N LEU A 337 -14.63 1.53 -26.73
CA LEU A 337 -13.17 1.43 -26.54
C LEU A 337 -12.78 0.15 -25.78
N ALA A 338 -13.50 -0.20 -24.71
CA ALA A 338 -13.25 -1.40 -23.92
C ALA A 338 -13.44 -2.68 -24.75
N ILE A 339 -14.51 -2.76 -25.55
CA ILE A 339 -14.74 -3.89 -26.46
C ILE A 339 -13.64 -3.96 -27.55
N ALA A 340 -13.23 -2.82 -28.10
CA ALA A 340 -12.16 -2.75 -29.10
C ALA A 340 -10.78 -3.16 -28.55
N GLU A 341 -10.51 -2.89 -27.26
CA GLU A 341 -9.30 -3.33 -26.56
C GLU A 341 -9.32 -4.85 -26.28
N ILE A 342 -10.44 -5.38 -25.78
CA ILE A 342 -10.63 -6.83 -25.60
C ILE A 342 -10.41 -7.57 -26.92
N ASN A 343 -11.02 -7.09 -28.01
CA ASN A 343 -10.88 -7.69 -29.33
C ASN A 343 -9.44 -7.65 -29.87
N ARG A 344 -8.68 -6.58 -29.59
CA ARG A 344 -7.25 -6.49 -29.94
C ARG A 344 -6.41 -7.53 -29.21
N ASN A 345 -6.63 -7.69 -27.90
CA ASN A 345 -5.91 -8.69 -27.08
C ASN A 345 -6.29 -10.15 -27.42
N LEU A 346 -7.53 -10.39 -27.88
CA LEU A 346 -7.96 -11.69 -28.40
C LEU A 346 -7.39 -12.00 -29.79
N ALA A 347 -7.15 -10.98 -30.61
CA ALA A 347 -6.52 -11.13 -31.92
C ALA A 347 -5.03 -11.49 -31.82
N SER A 348 -4.32 -10.98 -30.80
CA SER A 348 -2.91 -11.32 -30.52
C SER A 348 -2.70 -12.69 -29.85
N THR A 349 -3.77 -13.39 -29.47
CA THR A 349 -3.69 -14.71 -28.82
C THR A 349 -4.07 -15.83 -29.80
N ASP A 350 -3.36 -16.96 -29.75
CA ASP A 350 -3.56 -18.13 -30.63
C ASP A 350 -4.78 -18.98 -30.22
N GLN A 351 -5.95 -18.33 -30.10
CA GLN A 351 -7.22 -18.94 -29.71
C GLN A 351 -8.03 -19.41 -30.90
N SER A 352 -8.80 -20.49 -30.70
CA SER A 352 -9.76 -20.97 -31.70
C SER A 352 -10.91 -19.98 -31.93
N ASN A 353 -11.46 -19.96 -33.14
CA ASN A 353 -12.58 -19.07 -33.51
C ASN A 353 -13.81 -19.25 -32.61
N ALA A 354 -14.06 -20.48 -32.14
CA ALA A 354 -15.16 -20.76 -31.21
C ALA A 354 -14.94 -20.14 -29.82
N MET A 355 -13.68 -20.10 -29.34
CA MET A 355 -13.33 -19.43 -28.09
C MET A 355 -13.48 -17.92 -28.23
N ARG A 356 -12.96 -17.32 -29.32
CA ARG A 356 -13.13 -15.89 -29.60
C ARG A 356 -14.61 -15.49 -29.58
N GLN A 357 -15.47 -16.19 -30.32
CA GLN A 357 -16.93 -15.95 -30.32
C GLN A 357 -17.62 -16.18 -28.95
N ALA A 358 -17.04 -16.97 -28.05
CA ALA A 358 -17.54 -17.11 -26.69
C ALA A 358 -17.13 -15.90 -25.83
N THR A 359 -15.86 -15.47 -25.94
CA THR A 359 -15.35 -14.30 -25.23
C THR A 359 -16.01 -13.00 -25.70
N ASP A 360 -16.24 -12.82 -27.01
CA ASP A 360 -16.93 -11.64 -27.55
C ASP A 360 -18.35 -11.50 -26.97
N ARG A 361 -19.09 -12.62 -26.86
CA ARG A 361 -20.43 -12.65 -26.25
C ARG A 361 -20.39 -12.39 -24.75
N TYR A 362 -19.38 -12.91 -24.06
CA TYR A 362 -19.15 -12.63 -22.64
C TYR A 362 -18.84 -11.14 -22.41
N ALA A 363 -17.92 -10.58 -23.19
CA ALA A 363 -17.50 -9.18 -23.12
C ALA A 363 -18.66 -8.20 -23.39
N ASN A 364 -19.45 -8.43 -24.44
CA ASN A 364 -20.63 -7.60 -24.71
C ASN A 364 -21.63 -7.64 -23.54
N ARG A 365 -21.94 -8.83 -23.00
CA ARG A 365 -22.85 -8.97 -21.85
C ARG A 365 -22.33 -8.25 -20.60
N MET A 366 -21.03 -8.34 -20.30
CA MET A 366 -20.41 -7.62 -19.19
C MET A 366 -20.46 -6.11 -19.41
N ALA A 367 -20.14 -5.65 -20.62
CA ALA A 367 -20.16 -4.24 -20.98
C ALA A 367 -21.58 -3.65 -20.92
N ASP A 368 -22.60 -4.40 -21.33
CA ASP A 368 -24.00 -4.00 -21.22
C ASP A 368 -24.46 -3.90 -19.77
N MET A 369 -24.07 -4.85 -18.91
CA MET A 369 -24.36 -4.83 -17.47
C MET A 369 -23.73 -3.60 -16.79
N ILE A 370 -22.46 -3.30 -17.08
CA ILE A 370 -21.75 -2.12 -16.55
C ILE A 370 -22.35 -0.81 -17.08
N THR A 371 -22.74 -0.78 -18.36
CA THR A 371 -23.38 0.40 -18.98
C THR A 371 -24.77 0.67 -18.39
N GLN A 372 -25.50 -0.39 -18.03
CA GLN A 372 -26.82 -0.27 -17.39
C GLN A 372 -26.74 0.20 -15.95
N SER A 373 -25.74 -0.25 -15.16
CA SER A 373 -25.55 0.25 -13.80
C SER A 373 -25.08 1.71 -13.80
N LEU A 374 -24.09 2.08 -14.63
CA LEU A 374 -23.55 3.45 -14.73
C LEU A 374 -24.53 4.50 -15.28
N LYS A 375 -25.78 4.15 -15.61
CA LYS A 375 -26.71 5.04 -16.29
C LYS A 375 -27.08 6.25 -15.41
N PRO A 376 -26.78 7.50 -15.84
CA PRO A 376 -27.19 8.68 -15.09
C PRO A 376 -28.70 8.90 -15.12
N LYS A 377 -29.20 9.58 -14.09
CA LYS A 377 -30.59 9.98 -13.88
C LYS A 377 -30.62 11.48 -13.58
N LEU A 378 -31.10 12.30 -14.51
CA LEU A 378 -31.40 13.71 -14.27
C LEU A 378 -32.68 13.90 -13.42
N GLN A 379 -32.60 14.76 -12.40
CA GLN A 379 -33.70 15.23 -11.56
C GLN A 379 -33.53 16.73 -11.30
N ALA A 380 -34.30 17.56 -12.00
CA ALA A 380 -34.16 19.02 -12.01
C ALA A 380 -32.73 19.47 -12.35
N ASP A 381 -32.02 20.07 -11.39
CA ASP A 381 -30.63 20.52 -11.49
C ASP A 381 -29.60 19.44 -11.09
N GLU A 382 -30.02 18.26 -10.64
CA GLU A 382 -29.11 17.20 -10.18
C GLU A 382 -29.02 16.03 -11.18
N VAL A 383 -27.80 15.61 -11.52
CA VAL A 383 -27.52 14.38 -12.28
C VAL A 383 -26.90 13.34 -11.35
N ALA A 384 -27.62 12.26 -11.09
CA ALA A 384 -27.17 11.20 -10.19
C ALA A 384 -26.83 9.89 -10.93
N ILE A 385 -25.79 9.20 -10.47
CA ILE A 385 -25.42 7.84 -10.85
C ILE A 385 -25.49 6.97 -9.57
N GLU A 386 -26.18 5.83 -9.68
CA GLU A 386 -26.47 4.89 -8.58
C GLU A 386 -26.25 3.45 -9.11
N LEU A 387 -25.43 2.61 -8.46
CA LEU A 387 -24.85 1.38 -9.03
C LEU A 387 -25.21 0.01 -8.37
N GLU A 388 -26.41 -0.17 -7.83
CA GLU A 388 -26.99 -1.36 -7.14
C GLU A 388 -26.07 -2.61 -7.06
N SER A 389 -25.36 -2.85 -5.93
CA SER A 389 -24.44 -4.00 -5.84
C SER A 389 -25.14 -5.24 -5.32
N GLU A 390 -25.67 -6.03 -6.25
CA GLU A 390 -26.02 -7.43 -6.01
C GLU A 390 -24.78 -8.31 -5.73
N VAL A 391 -23.58 -7.86 -6.12
CA VAL A 391 -22.30 -8.55 -5.87
C VAL A 391 -21.65 -7.97 -4.62
N GLY A 392 -22.34 -8.18 -3.49
CA GLY A 392 -22.04 -7.50 -2.22
C GLY A 392 -20.59 -7.59 -1.77
N ILE A 393 -20.19 -6.61 -0.95
CA ILE A 393 -18.86 -6.49 -0.33
C ILE A 393 -18.45 -7.79 0.39
N ALA A 394 -19.44 -8.59 0.83
CA ALA A 394 -19.33 -10.00 1.22
C ALA A 394 -18.38 -10.84 0.35
N THR A 395 -18.60 -10.86 -0.96
CA THR A 395 -17.80 -11.64 -1.91
C THR A 395 -16.36 -11.13 -1.96
N THR A 396 -16.17 -9.82 -1.89
CA THR A 396 -14.84 -9.17 -1.83
C THR A 396 -14.13 -9.44 -0.50
N GLY A 397 -14.84 -9.44 0.63
CA GLY A 397 -14.29 -9.75 1.96
C GLY A 397 -13.92 -11.22 2.13
N VAL A 398 -14.75 -12.15 1.63
CA VAL A 398 -14.40 -13.58 1.56
C VAL A 398 -13.27 -13.81 0.56
N LEU A 399 -13.24 -13.11 -0.57
CA LEU A 399 -12.09 -13.13 -1.48
C LEU A 399 -10.83 -12.63 -0.77
N VAL A 400 -10.83 -11.46 -0.12
CA VAL A 400 -9.66 -10.94 0.62
C VAL A 400 -9.22 -11.89 1.75
N GLY A 401 -10.15 -12.48 2.49
CA GLY A 401 -9.89 -13.47 3.54
C GLY A 401 -9.29 -14.79 3.01
N LEU A 402 -9.81 -15.32 1.90
CA LEU A 402 -9.24 -16.48 1.20
C LEU A 402 -7.97 -16.16 0.44
N LEU A 403 -7.78 -14.90 0.05
CA LEU A 403 -6.59 -14.38 -0.62
C LEU A 403 -5.50 -14.01 0.38
N LEU A 404 -5.68 -13.98 1.71
CA LEU A 404 -4.57 -13.68 2.63
C LEU A 404 -3.30 -14.52 2.39
N PRO A 405 -3.38 -15.85 2.16
CA PRO A 405 -2.24 -16.66 1.73
C PRO A 405 -1.72 -16.31 0.32
N ALA A 406 -2.62 -15.97 -0.61
CA ALA A 406 -2.26 -15.56 -1.97
C ALA A 406 -1.64 -14.15 -2.04
N VAL A 407 -2.00 -13.27 -1.10
CA VAL A 407 -1.48 -11.91 -0.90
C VAL A 407 -0.13 -11.97 -0.19
N GLN A 408 0.10 -12.95 0.68
CA GLN A 408 1.46 -13.27 1.15
C GLN A 408 2.33 -13.74 -0.02
N ALA A 409 1.88 -14.72 -0.81
CA ALA A 409 2.58 -15.17 -2.02
C ALA A 409 2.79 -14.05 -3.07
N ALA A 410 1.83 -13.13 -3.23
CA ALA A 410 1.93 -11.98 -4.13
C ALA A 410 2.83 -10.87 -3.57
N ARG A 411 2.81 -10.61 -2.25
CA ARG A 411 3.78 -9.71 -1.58
C ARG A 411 5.19 -10.28 -1.68
N GLU A 412 5.37 -11.59 -1.58
CA GLU A 412 6.66 -12.26 -1.80
C GLU A 412 7.07 -12.22 -3.26
N ALA A 413 6.14 -12.40 -4.21
CA ALA A 413 6.42 -12.21 -5.63
C ALA A 413 6.84 -10.76 -5.92
N ALA A 414 6.16 -9.76 -5.34
CA ALA A 414 6.52 -8.36 -5.46
C ALA A 414 7.87 -8.04 -4.81
N ARG A 415 8.17 -8.59 -3.62
CA ARG A 415 9.48 -8.47 -2.95
C ARG A 415 10.60 -9.17 -3.72
N ARG A 416 10.34 -10.33 -4.33
CA ARG A 416 11.26 -11.00 -5.26
C ARG A 416 11.49 -10.15 -6.51
N MET A 417 10.43 -9.61 -7.12
CA MET A 417 10.50 -8.73 -8.30
C MET A 417 11.27 -7.45 -8.00
N SER A 418 11.06 -6.83 -6.83
CA SER A 418 11.82 -5.67 -6.37
C SER A 418 13.30 -6.00 -6.14
N GLY A 419 13.61 -7.12 -5.47
CA GLY A 419 15.01 -7.58 -5.35
C GLY A 419 15.69 -7.87 -6.69
N SER A 420 14.97 -8.48 -7.63
CA SER A 420 15.43 -8.71 -9.01
C SER A 420 15.69 -7.39 -9.75
N ASN A 421 14.79 -6.41 -9.62
CA ASN A 421 14.98 -5.08 -10.20
C ASN A 421 16.17 -4.33 -9.57
N ASN A 422 16.37 -4.43 -8.25
CA ASN A 422 17.54 -3.88 -7.57
C ASN A 422 18.85 -4.46 -8.14
N LEU A 423 18.96 -5.79 -8.25
CA LEU A 423 20.12 -6.44 -8.87
C LEU A 423 20.29 -6.03 -10.34
N LYS A 424 19.20 -5.82 -11.08
CA LYS A 424 19.26 -5.35 -12.47
C LYS A 424 19.80 -3.93 -12.59
N GLN A 425 19.46 -3.04 -11.65
CA GLN A 425 20.06 -1.70 -11.56
C GLN A 425 21.55 -1.76 -11.17
N VAL A 426 21.91 -2.62 -10.21
CA VAL A 426 23.32 -2.89 -9.87
C VAL A 426 24.10 -3.36 -11.09
N LEU A 427 23.60 -4.33 -11.86
CA LEU A 427 24.29 -4.77 -13.08
C LEU A 427 24.31 -3.70 -14.18
N LEU A 428 23.25 -2.90 -14.35
CA LEU A 428 23.30 -1.76 -15.26
C LEU A 428 24.44 -0.79 -14.89
N ALA A 429 24.66 -0.55 -13.60
CA ALA A 429 25.81 0.21 -13.12
C ALA A 429 27.16 -0.49 -13.41
N PHE A 430 27.27 -1.83 -13.28
CA PHE A 430 28.46 -2.58 -13.75
C PHE A 430 28.72 -2.38 -15.25
N HIS A 431 27.69 -2.45 -16.09
CA HIS A 431 27.81 -2.24 -17.54
C HIS A 431 28.19 -0.80 -17.88
N ASN A 432 27.61 0.20 -17.21
CA ASN A 432 27.96 1.61 -17.38
C ASN A 432 29.38 1.92 -16.92
N TYR A 433 29.81 1.37 -15.78
CA TYR A 433 31.20 1.43 -15.30
C TYR A 433 32.15 0.80 -16.33
N HIS A 434 31.81 -0.36 -16.90
CA HIS A 434 32.59 -1.00 -17.94
C HIS A 434 32.64 -0.20 -19.25
N ALA A 435 31.55 0.47 -19.64
CA ALA A 435 31.54 1.37 -20.78
C ALA A 435 32.50 2.57 -20.60
N ALA A 436 32.53 3.16 -19.39
CA ALA A 436 33.42 4.27 -19.05
C ALA A 436 34.89 3.84 -18.92
N TYR A 437 35.19 2.78 -18.16
CA TYR A 437 36.55 2.43 -17.74
C TYR A 437 37.17 1.23 -18.47
N ARG A 438 36.42 0.53 -19.33
CA ARG A 438 36.86 -0.68 -20.06
C ARG A 438 37.37 -1.78 -19.11
N GLN A 439 36.68 -1.93 -17.99
CA GLN A 439 36.83 -2.96 -16.94
C GLN A 439 35.59 -2.94 -16.05
N LEU A 440 35.31 -4.04 -15.37
CA LEU A 440 34.39 -4.04 -14.24
C LEU A 440 34.97 -3.20 -13.09
N PRO A 441 34.16 -2.71 -12.12
CA PRO A 441 34.69 -2.15 -10.89
C PRO A 441 35.66 -3.13 -10.22
N PRO A 442 36.76 -2.65 -9.62
CA PRO A 442 37.64 -3.50 -8.84
C PRO A 442 36.87 -4.01 -7.62
N SER A 443 37.19 -5.23 -7.13
CA SER A 443 36.50 -5.83 -5.97
C SER A 443 36.55 -4.95 -4.71
N ALA A 444 37.58 -4.11 -4.60
CA ALA A 444 37.68 -3.04 -3.62
C ALA A 444 38.40 -1.82 -4.23
N ILE A 445 38.10 -0.64 -3.70
CA ILE A 445 38.99 0.53 -3.77
C ILE A 445 40.14 0.28 -2.79
N THR A 446 41.38 0.55 -3.20
CA THR A 446 42.58 0.34 -2.38
C THR A 446 43.38 1.62 -2.19
N ASP A 447 44.22 1.65 -1.16
CA ASP A 447 45.33 2.62 -1.07
C ASP A 447 46.46 2.30 -2.07
N ASP A 448 47.49 3.14 -2.09
CA ASP A 448 48.69 3.00 -2.92
C ASP A 448 49.49 1.71 -2.63
N ASP A 449 49.37 1.15 -1.42
CA ASP A 449 49.98 -0.12 -1.02
C ASP A 449 49.12 -1.34 -1.41
N GLY A 450 47.93 -1.13 -1.99
CA GLY A 450 47.02 -2.17 -2.45
C GLY A 450 46.14 -2.77 -1.35
N LYS A 451 46.08 -2.17 -0.17
CA LYS A 451 45.20 -2.59 0.93
C LYS A 451 43.75 -2.18 0.61
N PRO A 452 42.77 -3.09 0.73
CA PRO A 452 41.36 -2.76 0.49
C PRO A 452 40.80 -1.81 1.55
N LEU A 453 40.15 -0.73 1.09
CA LEU A 453 39.56 0.32 1.92
C LEU A 453 38.03 0.29 1.87
N LEU A 454 37.46 0.31 0.67
CA LEU A 454 36.02 0.43 0.40
C LEU A 454 35.57 -0.57 -0.66
N SER A 455 34.31 -1.01 -0.58
CA SER A 455 33.70 -1.97 -1.51
C SER A 455 33.60 -1.43 -2.95
N TRP A 456 33.57 -2.36 -3.92
CA TRP A 456 33.05 -2.10 -5.28
C TRP A 456 31.67 -1.42 -5.27
N ARG A 457 30.84 -1.65 -4.24
CA ARG A 457 29.53 -1.00 -4.07
C ARG A 457 29.65 0.52 -3.95
N VAL A 458 30.71 1.02 -3.30
CA VAL A 458 30.98 2.46 -3.23
C VAL A 458 31.45 2.99 -4.60
N ALA A 459 32.27 2.22 -5.32
CA ALA A 459 32.74 2.59 -6.66
C ALA A 459 31.63 2.68 -7.74
N LEU A 460 30.45 2.10 -7.49
CA LEU A 460 29.30 2.15 -8.38
C LEU A 460 28.31 3.29 -8.10
N LEU A 461 28.39 3.99 -6.96
CA LEU A 461 27.45 5.06 -6.61
C LEU A 461 27.24 6.13 -7.71
N PRO A 462 28.29 6.61 -8.44
CA PRO A 462 28.11 7.54 -9.55
C PRO A 462 27.27 7.00 -10.72
N PHE A 463 27.16 5.68 -10.84
CA PHE A 463 26.40 4.97 -11.88
C PHE A 463 25.02 4.50 -11.38
N LEU A 464 24.68 4.81 -10.14
CA LEU A 464 23.43 4.49 -9.43
C LEU A 464 22.68 5.76 -9.01
N GLU A 465 23.03 6.91 -9.60
CA GLU A 465 22.50 8.25 -9.28
C GLU A 465 22.85 8.78 -7.86
N GLU A 466 23.61 8.01 -7.08
CA GLU A 466 24.07 8.31 -5.71
C GLU A 466 25.36 9.18 -5.66
N GLN A 467 25.47 10.13 -6.60
CA GLN A 467 26.67 10.97 -6.78
C GLN A 467 26.94 11.90 -5.58
N GLU A 468 25.92 12.28 -4.82
CA GLU A 468 26.08 13.06 -3.58
C GLU A 468 26.63 12.22 -2.42
N LEU A 469 26.22 10.96 -2.31
CA LEU A 469 26.73 10.03 -1.31
C LEU A 469 28.19 9.66 -1.62
N TYR A 470 28.53 9.42 -2.89
CA TYR A 470 29.90 9.15 -3.32
C TYR A 470 30.89 10.25 -2.90
N GLN A 471 30.50 11.52 -3.07
CA GLN A 471 31.33 12.67 -2.70
C GLN A 471 31.53 12.86 -1.19
N GLN A 472 30.71 12.21 -0.35
CA GLN A 472 30.89 12.25 1.11
C GLN A 472 31.96 11.27 1.59
N PHE A 473 32.21 10.17 0.88
CA PHE A 473 33.22 9.18 1.28
C PHE A 473 34.65 9.68 1.08
N HIS A 474 35.51 9.47 2.09
CA HIS A 474 36.95 9.59 1.92
C HIS A 474 37.47 8.27 1.33
N LEU A 475 37.89 8.31 0.06
CA LEU A 475 38.25 7.12 -0.72
C LEU A 475 39.63 6.54 -0.36
N ASP A 476 40.44 7.34 0.33
CA ASP A 476 41.75 7.04 0.92
C ASP A 476 41.66 6.54 2.38
N GLU A 477 40.45 6.51 2.96
CA GLU A 477 40.17 5.95 4.29
C GLU A 477 39.40 4.63 4.21
N PRO A 478 39.59 3.70 5.17
CA PRO A 478 38.81 2.46 5.22
C PRO A 478 37.33 2.73 5.56
N TRP A 479 36.46 1.78 5.21
CA TRP A 479 35.02 1.81 5.47
C TRP A 479 34.62 2.05 6.95
N ASP A 480 35.47 1.64 7.89
CA ASP A 480 35.30 1.74 9.34
C ASP A 480 36.05 2.91 9.99
N SER A 481 36.54 3.87 9.20
CA SER A 481 37.08 5.13 9.74
C SER A 481 36.01 5.94 10.46
N GLU A 482 36.43 6.87 11.33
CA GLU A 482 35.51 7.76 12.06
C GLU A 482 34.61 8.57 11.11
N HIS A 483 35.11 8.90 9.90
CA HIS A 483 34.39 9.63 8.86
C HIS A 483 33.49 8.74 7.98
N ASN A 484 33.96 7.56 7.57
CA ASN A 484 33.23 6.67 6.65
C ASN A 484 32.18 5.78 7.36
N LEU A 485 32.36 5.47 8.66
CA LEU A 485 31.45 4.61 9.41
C LEU A 485 30.02 5.18 9.54
N PRO A 486 29.80 6.50 9.76
CA PRO A 486 28.46 7.09 9.70
C PRO A 486 27.79 6.98 8.31
N LEU A 487 28.56 7.15 7.23
CA LEU A 487 28.05 7.06 5.85
C LEU A 487 27.60 5.64 5.50
N SER A 488 28.26 4.65 6.08
CA SER A 488 27.91 3.23 5.94
C SER A 488 26.49 2.89 6.46
N LYS A 489 25.87 3.77 7.28
CA LYS A 489 24.46 3.64 7.69
C LYS A 489 23.46 4.13 6.64
N LYS A 490 23.89 4.97 5.69
CA LYS A 490 23.10 5.43 4.54
C LYS A 490 23.17 4.36 3.45
N LEU A 491 22.42 3.27 3.61
CA LEU A 491 22.33 2.19 2.62
C LEU A 491 21.54 2.67 1.39
N PRO A 492 22.09 2.67 0.17
CA PRO A 492 21.33 2.96 -1.05
C PRO A 492 20.23 1.93 -1.27
N ALA A 493 19.05 2.38 -1.73
CA ALA A 493 17.87 1.52 -1.94
C ALA A 493 18.13 0.32 -2.86
N VAL A 494 19.06 0.46 -3.82
CA VAL A 494 19.50 -0.61 -4.75
C VAL A 494 20.28 -1.74 -4.09
N TYR A 495 20.85 -1.51 -2.89
CA TYR A 495 21.53 -2.53 -2.08
C TYR A 495 20.66 -3.05 -0.92
N GLU A 496 19.45 -2.52 -0.75
CA GLU A 496 18.48 -3.12 0.15
C GLU A 496 17.99 -4.48 -0.36
N ALA A 497 17.56 -5.32 0.58
CA ALA A 497 16.98 -6.62 0.32
C ALA A 497 15.51 -6.67 0.76
N PRO A 498 14.56 -6.22 -0.09
CA PRO A 498 13.14 -6.18 0.25
C PRO A 498 12.62 -7.52 0.78
N GLY A 499 12.13 -7.52 2.02
CA GLY A 499 11.64 -8.72 2.71
C GLY A 499 12.64 -9.48 3.55
N VAL A 500 13.89 -9.02 3.67
CA VAL A 500 14.91 -9.58 4.57
C VAL A 500 15.15 -8.61 5.72
N SER A 501 15.04 -9.09 6.95
CA SER A 501 15.36 -8.28 8.13
C SER A 501 16.88 -8.29 8.36
N LEU A 502 17.51 -7.12 8.24
CA LEU A 502 18.96 -6.94 8.42
C LEU A 502 19.23 -5.77 9.37
N PRO A 503 20.36 -5.76 10.11
CA PRO A 503 20.83 -4.57 10.82
C PRO A 503 21.05 -3.37 9.87
N PRO A 504 20.88 -2.12 10.34
CA PRO A 504 21.08 -0.93 9.51
C PRO A 504 22.47 -0.89 8.85
N GLY A 505 22.51 -0.62 7.54
CA GLY A 505 23.76 -0.58 6.76
C GLY A 505 24.26 -1.93 6.26
N MET A 506 23.58 -3.04 6.54
CA MET A 506 23.94 -4.36 6.00
C MET A 506 23.22 -4.71 4.70
N THR A 507 23.89 -5.48 3.85
CA THR A 507 23.34 -6.03 2.60
C THR A 507 23.72 -7.49 2.40
N ILE A 508 22.86 -8.24 1.73
CA ILE A 508 23.12 -9.59 1.21
C ILE A 508 23.56 -9.59 -0.26
N VAL A 509 23.61 -8.44 -0.94
CA VAL A 509 24.04 -8.33 -2.34
C VAL A 509 25.57 -8.37 -2.39
N GLN A 510 26.15 -9.48 -2.81
CA GLN A 510 27.61 -9.69 -2.84
C GLN A 510 28.13 -10.08 -4.23
N GLY A 511 29.30 -9.57 -4.58
CA GLY A 511 30.00 -9.97 -5.79
C GLY A 511 30.54 -11.39 -5.66
N VAL A 512 30.57 -12.16 -6.74
CA VAL A 512 31.33 -13.41 -6.78
C VAL A 512 32.79 -13.03 -7.03
N VAL A 513 33.68 -13.33 -6.09
CA VAL A 513 35.11 -12.94 -6.17
C VAL A 513 36.01 -14.17 -6.03
N GLY A 514 36.93 -14.37 -6.98
CA GLY A 514 37.91 -15.45 -6.96
C GLY A 514 38.79 -15.52 -8.21
N ASP A 515 39.91 -16.25 -8.15
CA ASP A 515 40.87 -16.26 -9.26
C ASP A 515 40.26 -16.84 -10.55
N ASP A 516 39.38 -17.86 -10.46
CA ASP A 516 38.73 -18.52 -11.62
C ASP A 516 37.20 -18.27 -11.74
N VAL A 517 36.59 -17.62 -10.74
CA VAL A 517 35.15 -17.31 -10.67
C VAL A 517 34.89 -15.79 -10.74
N GLY A 518 33.71 -15.38 -11.21
CA GLY A 518 33.23 -13.98 -11.15
C GLY A 518 34.28 -12.89 -11.41
N MET A 519 34.50 -11.99 -10.46
CA MET A 519 35.56 -10.97 -10.47
C MET A 519 36.87 -11.51 -9.88
N ARG A 520 38.02 -11.11 -10.44
CA ARG A 520 39.32 -11.43 -9.84
C ARG A 520 39.59 -10.59 -8.58
N PRO A 521 40.10 -11.17 -7.48
CA PRO A 521 40.46 -10.42 -6.27
C PRO A 521 41.53 -9.38 -6.57
N LEU A 522 41.24 -8.11 -6.30
CA LEU A 522 42.16 -6.95 -6.42
C LEU A 522 42.89 -6.86 -7.79
N LYS A 523 42.32 -7.43 -8.85
CA LYS A 523 42.90 -7.46 -10.20
C LYS A 523 41.86 -7.01 -11.22
N LYS A 524 42.30 -6.34 -12.29
CA LYS A 524 41.43 -5.95 -13.40
C LYS A 524 40.67 -7.17 -13.95
N THR A 525 39.36 -7.02 -14.06
CA THR A 525 38.46 -7.96 -14.73
C THR A 525 37.68 -7.18 -15.78
N ALA A 526 37.47 -7.74 -16.97
CA ALA A 526 36.67 -7.15 -18.03
C ALA A 526 35.74 -8.21 -18.65
N PHE A 527 34.66 -7.79 -19.32
CA PHE A 527 33.68 -8.73 -19.88
C PHE A 527 34.29 -9.74 -20.88
N ARG A 528 35.35 -9.35 -21.60
CA ARG A 528 36.10 -10.26 -22.49
C ARG A 528 36.83 -11.42 -21.78
N ASP A 529 36.97 -11.35 -20.46
CA ASP A 529 37.63 -12.38 -19.67
C ASP A 529 36.69 -13.56 -19.35
N PHE A 530 35.38 -13.38 -19.57
CA PHE A 530 34.32 -14.38 -19.41
C PHE A 530 34.22 -15.24 -20.67
N LEU A 531 35.07 -16.28 -20.74
CA LEU A 531 35.22 -17.14 -21.91
C LEU A 531 34.04 -18.12 -22.09
N ASP A 532 33.29 -18.38 -21.03
CA ASP A 532 32.11 -19.28 -21.05
C ASP A 532 30.83 -18.56 -21.53
N GLY A 533 30.92 -17.24 -21.72
CA GLY A 533 29.83 -16.37 -22.14
C GLY A 533 29.20 -15.62 -20.96
N LEU A 534 28.87 -14.34 -21.17
CA LEU A 534 28.33 -13.46 -20.14
C LEU A 534 27.01 -13.98 -19.54
N SER A 535 26.16 -14.60 -20.37
CA SER A 535 24.91 -15.25 -19.98
C SER A 535 25.07 -16.55 -19.20
N ASN A 536 26.30 -17.07 -19.05
CA ASN A 536 26.62 -18.33 -18.37
C ASN A 536 27.48 -18.13 -17.11
N SER A 537 27.84 -16.89 -16.77
CA SER A 537 28.71 -16.61 -15.63
C SER A 537 28.05 -15.64 -14.65
N ILE A 538 27.91 -16.07 -13.40
CA ILE A 538 27.37 -15.29 -12.30
C ILE A 538 28.41 -14.25 -11.85
N LEU A 539 27.94 -13.01 -11.67
CA LEU A 539 28.77 -11.87 -11.24
C LEU A 539 28.40 -11.37 -9.83
N VAL A 540 27.10 -11.38 -9.48
CA VAL A 540 26.57 -10.94 -8.18
C VAL A 540 25.52 -11.94 -7.69
N VAL A 541 25.46 -12.18 -6.38
CA VAL A 541 24.51 -13.11 -5.74
C VAL A 541 23.86 -12.49 -4.49
N GLU A 542 22.67 -12.97 -4.16
CA GLU A 542 22.07 -12.78 -2.84
C GLU A 542 22.55 -13.88 -1.87
N VAL A 543 23.28 -13.50 -0.83
CA VAL A 543 23.73 -14.43 0.23
C VAL A 543 22.70 -14.61 1.35
N ASN A 544 22.90 -15.60 2.20
CA ASN A 544 22.07 -15.81 3.38
C ASN A 544 22.20 -14.63 4.37
N PRO A 545 21.15 -14.28 5.14
CA PRO A 545 21.19 -13.13 6.07
C PRO A 545 22.32 -13.22 7.11
N ASP A 546 22.66 -14.44 7.56
CA ASP A 546 23.76 -14.70 8.49
C ASP A 546 25.16 -14.37 7.92
N ALA A 547 25.26 -14.18 6.61
CA ALA A 547 26.48 -13.81 5.88
C ALA A 547 26.40 -12.37 5.32
N ALA A 548 25.41 -11.57 5.72
CA ALA A 548 25.29 -10.18 5.31
C ALA A 548 26.49 -9.35 5.80
N VAL A 549 26.92 -8.39 4.97
CA VAL A 549 28.06 -7.49 5.25
C VAL A 549 27.59 -6.05 5.27
N VAL A 550 28.33 -5.19 5.97
CA VAL A 550 28.16 -3.73 5.82
C VAL A 550 28.46 -3.36 4.36
N TRP A 551 27.55 -2.66 3.68
CA TRP A 551 27.62 -2.52 2.22
C TRP A 551 28.91 -1.83 1.71
N SER A 552 29.43 -0.87 2.47
CA SER A 552 30.67 -0.16 2.19
C SER A 552 31.94 -0.99 2.44
N LYS A 553 31.84 -2.09 3.22
CA LYS A 553 32.98 -2.95 3.57
C LYS A 553 33.48 -3.70 2.32
N PRO A 554 34.81 -3.73 2.05
CA PRO A 554 35.39 -4.48 0.94
C PRO A 554 35.44 -5.99 1.23
N GLU A 555 34.26 -6.58 1.45
CA GLU A 555 34.04 -8.00 1.70
C GLU A 555 32.89 -8.50 0.81
N ASP A 556 33.07 -9.70 0.30
CA ASP A 556 32.21 -10.39 -0.67
C ASP A 556 32.35 -11.91 -0.49
N ILE A 557 31.50 -12.70 -1.16
CA ILE A 557 31.45 -14.13 -0.93
C ILE A 557 32.63 -14.89 -1.56
N GLU A 558 33.40 -15.57 -0.70
CA GLU A 558 34.37 -16.58 -1.12
C GLU A 558 33.65 -17.91 -1.45
N ILE A 559 33.65 -18.26 -2.74
CA ILE A 559 33.10 -19.51 -3.26
C ILE A 559 34.08 -20.66 -3.03
N ASP A 560 33.66 -21.67 -2.25
CA ASP A 560 34.31 -22.97 -2.21
C ASP A 560 33.75 -23.87 -3.32
N LEU A 561 34.55 -24.19 -4.34
CA LEU A 561 34.14 -25.04 -5.47
C LEU A 561 33.86 -26.51 -5.09
N ASN A 562 34.14 -26.91 -3.85
CA ASN A 562 33.75 -28.21 -3.29
C ASN A 562 32.41 -28.15 -2.55
N ASN A 563 31.94 -26.95 -2.21
CA ASN A 563 30.63 -26.69 -1.60
C ASN A 563 30.07 -25.34 -2.10
N PRO A 564 29.71 -25.24 -3.40
CA PRO A 564 29.45 -23.96 -4.07
C PRO A 564 28.19 -23.25 -3.56
N MET A 565 27.33 -23.96 -2.80
CA MET A 565 26.12 -23.43 -2.18
C MET A 565 26.33 -22.96 -0.73
N ARG A 566 27.56 -22.97 -0.21
CA ARG A 566 27.88 -22.50 1.15
C ARG A 566 27.46 -21.04 1.31
N ASN A 567 26.70 -20.74 2.36
CA ASN A 567 26.12 -19.42 2.66
C ASN A 567 25.12 -18.88 1.61
N LEU A 568 24.60 -19.74 0.73
CA LEU A 568 23.55 -19.43 -0.25
C LEU A 568 22.26 -20.24 0.04
N GLY A 569 21.22 -20.06 -0.79
CA GLY A 569 20.00 -20.87 -0.77
C GLY A 569 18.87 -20.42 0.18
N ASN A 570 19.18 -19.65 1.23
CA ASN A 570 18.23 -19.20 2.25
C ASN A 570 18.03 -17.67 2.28
N ALA A 571 18.58 -16.92 1.31
CA ALA A 571 18.37 -15.47 1.19
C ALA A 571 16.88 -15.09 1.09
N ARG A 572 16.07 -15.93 0.43
CA ARG A 572 14.63 -15.73 0.23
C ARG A 572 13.86 -17.05 0.39
N GLU A 573 12.54 -16.94 0.41
CA GLU A 573 11.65 -18.11 0.36
C GLU A 573 11.78 -18.83 -1.00
N GLY A 574 12.07 -20.13 -0.96
CA GLY A 574 12.30 -20.99 -2.13
C GLY A 574 13.71 -20.96 -2.72
N GLY A 575 14.53 -19.95 -2.43
CA GLY A 575 15.82 -19.77 -3.11
C GLY A 575 16.46 -18.38 -2.92
N PHE A 576 17.17 -17.91 -3.94
CA PHE A 576 17.92 -16.64 -3.96
C PHE A 576 18.10 -16.17 -5.40
N HIS A 577 18.31 -14.87 -5.63
CA HIS A 577 18.65 -14.37 -6.96
C HIS A 577 20.16 -14.41 -7.22
N VAL A 578 20.49 -14.63 -8.49
CA VAL A 578 21.84 -14.45 -9.05
C VAL A 578 21.76 -13.56 -10.27
N ALA A 579 22.79 -12.74 -10.46
CA ALA A 579 22.91 -11.78 -11.53
C ALA A 579 24.06 -12.20 -12.45
N LEU A 580 23.75 -12.42 -13.73
CA LEU A 580 24.68 -12.91 -14.75
C LEU A 580 25.41 -11.74 -15.41
N ALA A 581 26.63 -11.98 -15.91
CA ALA A 581 27.50 -10.92 -16.42
C ALA A 581 26.99 -10.23 -17.72
N ASP A 582 25.82 -10.61 -18.25
CA ASP A 582 25.11 -9.96 -19.36
C ASP A 582 23.96 -9.02 -18.91
N GLY A 583 23.65 -8.95 -17.62
CA GLY A 583 22.53 -8.18 -17.07
C GLY A 583 21.27 -9.00 -16.78
N ALA A 584 21.24 -10.31 -17.09
CA ALA A 584 20.10 -11.17 -16.77
C ALA A 584 20.10 -11.57 -15.28
N ILE A 585 18.90 -11.55 -14.68
CA ILE A 585 18.69 -12.02 -13.30
C ILE A 585 17.95 -13.36 -13.34
N ARG A 586 18.46 -14.34 -12.61
CA ARG A 586 17.88 -15.68 -12.46
C ARG A 586 17.58 -15.96 -10.99
N PHE A 587 16.54 -16.74 -10.71
CA PHE A 587 16.22 -17.20 -9.36
C PHE A 587 16.65 -18.66 -9.21
N VAL A 588 17.59 -18.93 -8.32
CA VAL A 588 18.17 -20.26 -8.08
C VAL A 588 17.44 -20.91 -6.91
N THR A 589 16.93 -22.11 -7.12
CA THR A 589 16.16 -22.86 -6.13
C THR A 589 17.07 -23.68 -5.22
N ARG A 590 16.59 -24.06 -4.04
CA ARG A 590 17.33 -24.99 -3.14
C ARG A 590 17.52 -26.40 -3.71
N SER A 591 16.79 -26.74 -4.79
CA SER A 591 16.84 -28.01 -5.50
C SER A 591 17.74 -27.99 -6.75
N THR A 592 18.31 -26.84 -7.11
CA THR A 592 19.22 -26.72 -8.26
C THR A 592 20.47 -27.57 -8.04
N ASP A 593 20.90 -28.31 -9.07
CA ASP A 593 22.08 -29.19 -9.01
C ASP A 593 23.34 -28.39 -8.65
N PRO A 594 24.05 -28.71 -7.55
CA PRO A 594 25.30 -28.06 -7.18
C PRO A 594 26.37 -28.10 -8.27
N GLU A 595 26.42 -29.14 -9.11
CA GLU A 595 27.38 -29.23 -10.22
C GLU A 595 26.98 -28.37 -11.42
N LEU A 596 25.67 -28.08 -11.61
CA LEU A 596 25.24 -27.05 -12.56
C LEU A 596 25.58 -25.65 -12.04
N PHE A 597 25.27 -25.38 -10.76
CA PHE A 597 25.55 -24.08 -10.14
C PHE A 597 27.05 -23.76 -10.11
N LYS A 598 27.89 -24.77 -9.87
CA LYS A 598 29.35 -24.67 -9.95
C LYS A 598 29.85 -24.16 -11.30
N LYS A 599 29.32 -24.70 -12.40
CA LYS A 599 29.70 -24.28 -13.76
C LYS A 599 29.41 -22.80 -13.99
N LEU A 600 28.23 -22.37 -13.54
CA LEU A 600 27.75 -20.98 -13.62
C LEU A 600 28.58 -19.98 -12.81
N LEU A 601 29.36 -20.43 -11.84
CA LEU A 601 30.27 -19.56 -11.10
C LEU A 601 31.60 -19.34 -11.84
N THR A 602 32.00 -20.26 -12.72
CA THR A 602 33.27 -20.15 -13.44
C THR A 602 33.21 -19.07 -14.52
N ARG A 603 34.37 -18.46 -14.76
CA ARG A 603 34.56 -17.43 -15.79
C ARG A 603 35.25 -17.98 -17.05
N ALA A 604 35.96 -19.10 -16.93
CA ALA A 604 36.71 -19.71 -18.03
C ALA A 604 36.84 -21.25 -17.93
N GLY A 605 35.83 -21.93 -17.39
CA GLY A 605 35.80 -23.40 -17.23
C GLY A 605 35.72 -24.19 -18.54
N LYS A 606 35.27 -23.56 -19.64
CA LYS A 606 34.97 -24.13 -20.96
C LYS A 606 33.85 -25.18 -20.94
N GLU A 607 32.89 -24.98 -20.03
CA GLU A 607 31.84 -25.95 -19.75
C GLU A 607 30.62 -25.68 -20.64
N VAL A 608 30.05 -26.73 -21.23
CA VAL A 608 28.83 -26.62 -22.03
C VAL A 608 27.63 -26.80 -21.11
N ILE A 609 26.79 -25.77 -21.02
CA ILE A 609 25.54 -25.80 -20.26
C ILE A 609 24.43 -26.25 -21.21
N ASN A 610 24.07 -27.53 -21.11
CA ASN A 610 23.01 -28.18 -21.90
C ASN A 610 21.80 -28.48 -21.00
N ASP A 611 21.25 -27.44 -20.36
CA ASP A 611 20.01 -27.55 -19.59
C ASP A 611 18.93 -26.67 -20.26
N PRO A 612 17.78 -27.22 -20.70
CA PRO A 612 16.71 -26.42 -21.31
C PRO A 612 15.96 -25.53 -20.31
N GLU A 613 16.20 -25.65 -18.99
CA GLU A 613 15.67 -24.73 -17.98
C GLU A 613 16.63 -23.55 -17.68
N TRP A 614 17.80 -23.47 -18.35
CA TRP A 614 18.80 -22.42 -18.16
C TRP A 614 18.94 -21.45 -19.34
#